data_AF-A0A2N2WIK7-F1
#
_entry.id   AF-A0A2N2WIK7-F1
#
_cell.length_a   1.000
_cell.length_b   1.000
_cell.length_c   1.000
_cell.angle_alpha   90.00
_cell.angle_beta   90.00
_cell.angle_gamma   90.00
#
_symmetry.space_group_name_H-M   'P 1'
#
loop_
_entity.id
_entity.type
_entity.pdbx_description
1 polymer ?
#
loop_
_entity_poly.entity_id
_entity_poly.type
_entity_poly.pdbx_seq_one_letter_code
_entity_poly.pdbx_strand_id
1 'polypeptide(L)'
;MKSNLISTLFLVLLFQLTQLKCQTIYVSDTIEPGTIWNADTVKVIGDLYVPQGVKLQIISGTYIEFQGHFKLEISGSIDALGALNDTIVFTNHNTTDFFTDTLSSKGGWAGIHLHNSYSSPDSAVFEYCKIQFAKKFGEYAEDVMGGAVRAENFGNLIIRNSELSSNMVICYTDGVEGAAGGAIYCKNVNQILIENNIFLKNRSFDVGGAICINPGCHARIDKNTFKENTAMWWDVNGGWIFMGGAGGAISTFDAFAFSPSISNNYCFNNQSVTGIIYTSNQEALVYNNVISNNYGVGFFDGHQGSVTRIFNNTIVNNNSYSGGIELFSRARVYNNICWGNERYPGQVSDQIHIQNATSGYQLFYNCVEYGNGGTNSIYEYPDFISPTLGAGLQYDGSDANWNLSDLSPCVNHGTADTTGLYIPATDIDDNPRIVGTSIEMGAFENINVITNIAANSKETESSGVYPNPGRSRLTVYSDSQNSRFQLFDGSGSLVMEKIFPGNELNIDVGTLKAGTYLYRIFSESYGSNAKTGKWIKIF
;
A
#
# COMPACT_ATOMS: atom_id res chain seq x y z
N MET A 1 31.15 48.66 -35.11
CA MET A 1 30.70 47.34 -35.59
C MET A 1 29.68 46.86 -34.57
N LYS A 2 28.37 47.02 -34.84
CA LYS A 2 27.46 45.98 -35.39
C LYS A 2 27.55 44.67 -34.58
N SER A 3 26.51 43.99 -34.13
CA SER A 3 25.07 44.20 -33.92
C SER A 3 24.56 42.81 -33.50
N ASN A 4 23.57 42.77 -32.59
CA ASN A 4 22.71 41.62 -32.28
C ASN A 4 23.38 40.51 -31.44
N LEU A 5 22.77 39.97 -30.38
CA LEU A 5 21.41 39.47 -30.34
C LEU A 5 20.84 39.54 -28.91
N ILE A 6 19.59 39.97 -28.83
CA ILE A 6 18.68 39.87 -27.69
C ILE A 6 18.50 38.41 -27.30
N SER A 7 18.69 38.06 -26.02
CA SER A 7 17.93 36.98 -25.39
C SER A 7 17.59 37.38 -23.96
N THR A 8 16.39 37.92 -23.85
CA THR A 8 15.64 38.21 -22.64
C THR A 8 15.63 36.97 -21.72
N LEU A 9 16.27 37.06 -20.55
CA LEU A 9 16.07 36.08 -19.48
C LEU A 9 14.76 36.45 -18.76
N PHE A 10 13.63 36.14 -19.40
CA PHE A 10 12.34 36.11 -18.72
C PHE A 10 12.30 34.80 -17.92
N LEU A 11 12.84 34.84 -16.70
CA LEU A 11 12.55 33.82 -15.70
C LEU A 11 11.10 34.08 -15.24
N VAL A 12 10.13 33.60 -16.02
CA VAL A 12 8.75 33.49 -15.56
C VAL A 12 8.77 32.38 -14.52
N LEU A 13 9.02 32.76 -13.26
CA LEU A 13 8.46 32.04 -12.13
C LEU A 13 6.94 32.05 -12.36
N LEU A 14 6.44 30.96 -12.94
CA LEU A 14 5.03 30.57 -12.87
C LEU A 14 4.75 30.27 -11.38
N PHE A 15 4.67 31.34 -10.58
CA PHE A 15 3.77 31.31 -9.44
C PHE A 15 2.41 31.03 -10.06
N GLN A 16 1.90 29.81 -9.84
CA GLN A 16 0.47 29.58 -10.00
C GLN A 16 -0.19 30.61 -9.10
N LEU A 17 -0.77 31.64 -9.74
CA LEU A 17 -1.66 32.57 -9.07
C LEU A 17 -2.78 31.68 -8.53
N THR A 18 -2.71 31.34 -7.24
CA THR A 18 -3.84 30.77 -6.53
C THR A 18 -4.94 31.83 -6.65
N GLN A 19 -5.94 31.56 -7.48
CA GLN A 19 -7.13 32.39 -7.48
C GLN A 19 -7.74 32.21 -6.09
N LEU A 20 -7.60 33.24 -5.25
CA LEU A 20 -8.33 33.32 -4.00
C LEU A 20 -9.81 33.26 -4.35
N LYS A 21 -10.42 32.09 -4.16
CA LYS A 21 -11.87 31.95 -4.17
C LYS A 21 -12.34 32.39 -2.80
N CYS A 22 -13.40 33.18 -2.76
CA CYS A 22 -14.11 33.51 -1.51
C CYS A 22 -15.63 33.34 -1.72
N GLN A 23 -16.02 32.74 -2.85
CA GLN A 23 -17.42 32.56 -3.20
C GLN A 23 -17.98 31.35 -2.45
N THR A 24 -19.08 31.57 -1.74
CA THR A 24 -19.95 30.48 -1.27
C THR A 24 -21.09 30.31 -2.25
N ILE A 25 -21.35 29.07 -2.68
CA ILE A 25 -22.56 28.70 -3.43
C ILE A 25 -23.40 27.69 -2.64
N TYR A 26 -24.69 27.66 -2.92
CA TYR A 26 -25.64 26.71 -2.33
C TYR A 26 -26.18 25.81 -3.42
N VAL A 27 -26.17 24.50 -3.18
CA VAL A 27 -26.57 23.49 -4.18
C VAL A 27 -27.50 22.47 -3.57
N SER A 28 -28.43 21.99 -4.39
CA SER A 28 -29.38 20.91 -4.12
C SER A 28 -29.97 20.46 -5.46
N ASP A 29 -30.66 19.33 -5.45
CA ASP A 29 -31.39 18.79 -6.62
C ASP A 29 -30.44 18.40 -7.76
N THR A 30 -30.97 18.37 -8.98
CA THR A 30 -30.36 17.81 -10.16
C THR A 30 -29.24 18.72 -10.69
N ILE A 31 -28.09 18.13 -10.99
CA ILE A 31 -26.95 18.78 -11.61
C ILE A 31 -27.19 18.87 -13.12
N GLU A 32 -27.09 20.09 -13.66
CA GLU A 32 -27.30 20.37 -15.08
C GLU A 32 -26.04 20.08 -15.91
N PRO A 33 -26.19 19.77 -17.23
CA PRO A 33 -25.06 19.62 -18.14
C PRO A 33 -24.09 20.82 -18.12
N GLY A 34 -22.79 20.53 -18.05
CA GLY A 34 -21.75 21.57 -18.03
C GLY A 34 -21.52 22.24 -16.67
N THR A 35 -22.08 21.70 -15.59
CA THR A 35 -21.87 22.23 -14.23
C THR A 35 -20.42 22.09 -13.79
N ILE A 36 -19.83 23.22 -13.38
CA ILE A 36 -18.51 23.29 -12.75
C ILE A 36 -18.65 23.99 -11.39
N TRP A 37 -18.27 23.31 -10.32
CA TRP A 37 -18.14 23.92 -9.01
C TRP A 37 -16.79 24.61 -8.88
N ASN A 38 -16.76 25.88 -9.29
CA ASN A 38 -15.65 26.81 -9.10
C ASN A 38 -15.98 27.82 -8.00
N ALA A 39 -15.98 27.35 -6.76
CA ALA A 39 -16.26 28.15 -5.57
C ALA A 39 -15.23 27.83 -4.49
N ASP A 40 -15.13 28.70 -3.48
CA ASP A 40 -14.38 28.38 -2.27
C ASP A 40 -15.14 27.33 -1.48
N THR A 41 -16.40 27.64 -1.16
CA THR A 41 -17.27 26.77 -0.38
C THR A 41 -18.54 26.43 -1.17
N VAL A 42 -18.86 25.14 -1.26
CA VAL A 42 -20.12 24.63 -1.80
C VAL A 42 -20.95 24.09 -0.64
N LYS A 43 -22.02 24.79 -0.27
CA LYS A 43 -22.95 24.33 0.77
C LYS A 43 -24.04 23.46 0.15
N VAL A 44 -24.02 22.16 0.48
CA VAL A 44 -25.03 21.21 0.02
C VAL A 44 -26.21 21.25 0.99
N ILE A 45 -27.35 21.78 0.53
CA ILE A 45 -28.57 22.02 1.34
C ILE A 45 -29.71 21.05 1.05
N GLY A 46 -29.48 20.05 0.19
CA GLY A 46 -30.39 18.97 -0.14
C GLY A 46 -29.63 17.88 -0.89
N ASP A 47 -30.28 16.75 -1.15
CA ASP A 47 -29.70 15.69 -1.98
C ASP A 47 -29.37 16.21 -3.38
N LEU A 48 -28.29 15.67 -3.95
CA LEU A 48 -27.82 16.01 -5.29
C LEU A 48 -27.92 14.79 -6.20
N TYR A 49 -28.33 15.01 -7.45
CA TYR A 49 -28.37 13.98 -8.48
C TYR A 49 -27.59 14.40 -9.72
N VAL A 50 -26.63 13.59 -10.16
CA VAL A 50 -25.92 13.75 -11.44
C VAL A 50 -26.49 12.73 -12.44
N PRO A 51 -27.34 13.16 -13.40
CA PRO A 51 -27.97 12.26 -14.36
C PRO A 51 -26.96 11.54 -15.27
N GLN A 52 -27.36 10.41 -15.84
CA GLN A 52 -26.56 9.69 -16.82
C GLN A 52 -26.16 10.60 -18.00
N GLY A 53 -24.90 10.54 -18.41
CA GLY A 53 -24.34 11.40 -19.47
C GLY A 53 -24.06 12.86 -19.06
N VAL A 54 -24.41 13.26 -17.84
CA VAL A 54 -23.99 14.54 -17.25
C VAL A 54 -22.70 14.35 -16.48
N LYS A 55 -21.81 15.34 -16.54
CA LYS A 55 -20.57 15.36 -15.77
C LYS A 55 -20.57 16.53 -14.79
N LEU A 56 -20.32 16.24 -13.51
CA LEU A 56 -20.00 17.25 -12.50
C LEU A 56 -18.49 17.43 -12.43
N GLN A 57 -18.01 18.66 -12.60
CA GLN A 57 -16.60 19.00 -12.43
C GLN A 57 -16.41 19.81 -11.16
N ILE A 58 -15.49 19.39 -10.29
CA ILE A 58 -15.12 20.08 -9.06
C ILE A 58 -13.64 20.39 -9.14
N ILE A 59 -13.31 21.67 -9.05
CA ILE A 59 -11.92 22.12 -9.21
C ILE A 59 -11.20 22.20 -7.87
N SER A 60 -9.87 22.24 -7.91
CA SER A 60 -8.99 22.26 -6.73
C SER A 60 -9.37 23.33 -5.69
N GLY A 61 -9.13 23.01 -4.43
CA GLY A 61 -9.40 23.89 -3.30
C GLY A 61 -10.86 24.07 -2.91
N THR A 62 -11.80 23.43 -3.61
CA THR A 62 -13.23 23.52 -3.28
C THR A 62 -13.54 22.79 -1.97
N TYR A 63 -14.18 23.48 -1.02
CA TYR A 63 -14.68 22.95 0.24
C TYR A 63 -16.18 22.64 0.14
N ILE A 64 -16.54 21.36 0.04
CA ILE A 64 -17.92 20.89 -0.07
C ILE A 64 -18.43 20.53 1.33
N GLU A 65 -19.34 21.35 1.83
CA GLU A 65 -19.89 21.28 3.18
C GLU A 65 -21.36 20.86 3.16
N PHE A 66 -21.64 19.62 3.53
CA PHE A 66 -22.99 19.10 3.66
C PHE A 66 -23.70 19.67 4.88
N GLN A 67 -24.79 20.42 4.67
CA GLN A 67 -25.55 21.10 5.73
C GLN A 67 -26.53 20.16 6.46
N GLY A 68 -26.50 18.86 6.15
CA GLY A 68 -27.38 17.84 6.71
C GLY A 68 -26.95 16.44 6.27
N HIS A 69 -27.80 15.45 6.55
CA HIS A 69 -27.59 14.07 6.10
C HIS A 69 -28.04 13.91 4.64
N PHE A 70 -27.37 14.61 3.73
CA PHE A 70 -27.66 14.57 2.30
C PHE A 70 -26.63 13.71 1.56
N LYS A 71 -27.02 13.18 0.40
CA LYS A 71 -26.17 12.36 -0.48
C LYS A 71 -25.86 13.06 -1.80
N LEU A 72 -24.79 12.59 -2.43
CA LEU A 72 -24.49 12.87 -3.84
C LEU A 72 -24.71 11.58 -4.65
N GLU A 73 -25.79 11.51 -5.39
CA GLU A 73 -26.17 10.37 -6.23
C GLU A 73 -25.73 10.62 -7.68
N ILE A 74 -25.02 9.67 -8.28
CA ILE A 74 -24.34 9.84 -9.57
C ILE A 74 -24.64 8.64 -10.46
N SER A 75 -25.45 8.89 -11.49
CA SER A 75 -25.58 8.01 -12.66
C SER A 75 -24.73 8.46 -13.83
N GLY A 76 -24.32 9.73 -13.87
CA GLY A 76 -23.36 10.26 -14.83
C GLY A 76 -21.91 10.12 -14.38
N SER A 77 -21.10 11.14 -14.65
CA SER A 77 -19.68 11.19 -14.33
C SER A 77 -19.35 12.28 -13.30
N ILE A 78 -18.26 12.11 -12.57
CA ILE A 78 -17.69 13.14 -11.69
C ILE A 78 -16.17 13.21 -11.84
N ASP A 79 -15.67 14.43 -12.00
CA ASP A 79 -14.24 14.74 -11.96
C ASP A 79 -13.98 15.69 -10.78
N ALA A 80 -13.55 15.16 -9.65
CA ALA A 80 -13.06 15.92 -8.50
C ALA A 80 -11.53 15.92 -8.52
N LEU A 81 -10.95 16.95 -9.13
CA LEU A 81 -9.53 17.03 -9.43
C LEU A 81 -8.88 18.15 -8.60
N GLY A 82 -8.39 17.77 -7.42
CA GLY A 82 -7.60 18.61 -6.53
C GLY A 82 -6.14 18.73 -6.96
N ALA A 83 -5.34 19.36 -6.10
CA ALA A 83 -3.89 19.35 -6.20
C ALA A 83 -3.26 19.13 -4.81
N LEU A 84 -1.99 18.70 -4.77
CA LEU A 84 -1.26 18.40 -3.52
C LEU A 84 -1.35 19.50 -2.46
N ASN A 85 -1.30 20.77 -2.89
CA ASN A 85 -1.36 21.93 -2.00
C ASN A 85 -2.73 22.63 -2.01
N ASP A 86 -3.73 22.05 -2.68
CA ASP A 86 -5.05 22.64 -2.91
C ASP A 86 -6.11 21.54 -3.06
N THR A 87 -6.24 20.73 -2.02
CA THR A 87 -7.11 19.54 -2.01
C THR A 87 -8.58 19.91 -2.03
N ILE A 88 -9.42 19.09 -2.68
CA ILE A 88 -10.88 19.20 -2.55
C ILE A 88 -11.31 18.50 -1.26
N VAL A 89 -12.23 19.09 -0.49
CA VAL A 89 -12.70 18.51 0.78
C VAL A 89 -14.21 18.26 0.72
N PHE A 90 -14.64 17.03 1.02
CA PHE A 90 -16.04 16.67 1.24
C PHE A 90 -16.23 16.35 2.72
N THR A 91 -17.13 17.07 3.39
CA THR A 91 -17.36 16.92 4.84
C THR A 91 -18.76 17.35 5.27
N ASN A 92 -19.15 17.00 6.50
CA ASN A 92 -20.36 17.52 7.14
C ASN A 92 -20.07 18.86 7.85
N HIS A 93 -21.02 19.79 7.83
CA HIS A 93 -20.94 21.05 8.58
C HIS A 93 -20.85 20.85 10.10
N ASN A 94 -21.37 19.74 10.62
CA ASN A 94 -21.39 19.42 12.04
C ASN A 94 -21.00 17.95 12.25
N THR A 95 -19.80 17.74 12.78
CA THR A 95 -19.24 16.42 13.08
C THR A 95 -19.37 16.01 14.54
N THR A 96 -20.13 16.80 15.33
CA THR A 96 -20.42 16.49 16.74
C THR A 96 -21.12 15.13 16.82
N ASP A 97 -20.72 14.34 17.81
CA ASP A 97 -21.22 12.99 18.07
C ASP A 97 -20.98 11.94 16.96
N PHE A 98 -20.15 12.23 15.95
CA PHE A 98 -19.92 11.29 14.84
C PHE A 98 -19.52 9.90 15.32
N PHE A 99 -18.57 9.81 16.26
CA PHE A 99 -18.05 8.56 16.81
C PHE A 99 -18.86 7.98 17.99
N THR A 100 -19.64 8.81 18.68
CA THR A 100 -20.33 8.42 19.92
C THR A 100 -21.78 8.01 19.67
N ASP A 101 -22.46 8.63 18.71
CA ASP A 101 -23.82 8.25 18.33
C ASP A 101 -23.76 7.14 17.27
N THR A 102 -24.09 5.91 17.63
CA THR A 102 -24.17 4.79 16.68
C THR A 102 -25.61 4.42 16.29
N LEU A 103 -26.59 5.28 16.60
CA LEU A 103 -28.02 5.00 16.42
C LEU A 103 -28.72 5.99 15.48
N SER A 104 -28.00 6.99 14.97
CA SER A 104 -28.56 8.00 14.06
C SER A 104 -27.55 8.53 13.02
N SER A 105 -28.03 9.37 12.10
CA SER A 105 -27.21 10.11 11.13
C SER A 105 -26.40 11.26 11.70
N LYS A 106 -26.52 11.59 13.00
CA LYS A 106 -25.80 12.73 13.58
C LYS A 106 -24.31 12.66 13.34
N GLY A 107 -23.72 13.83 13.10
CA GLY A 107 -22.29 14.00 12.89
C GLY A 107 -21.82 13.72 11.45
N GLY A 108 -22.68 13.19 10.56
CA GLY A 108 -22.24 12.77 9.23
C GLY A 108 -23.21 13.08 8.09
N TRP A 109 -22.71 12.95 6.86
CA TRP A 109 -23.48 13.05 5.61
C TRP A 109 -23.65 11.67 4.97
N ALA A 110 -24.54 11.52 3.99
CA ALA A 110 -24.97 10.21 3.50
C ALA A 110 -24.03 9.58 2.45
N GLY A 111 -22.89 10.21 2.15
CA GLY A 111 -21.88 9.71 1.24
C GLY A 111 -22.20 9.95 -0.25
N ILE A 112 -21.36 9.38 -1.10
CA ILE A 112 -21.46 9.40 -2.55
C ILE A 112 -21.99 8.05 -3.02
N HIS A 113 -23.02 8.06 -3.85
CA HIS A 113 -23.62 6.87 -4.42
C HIS A 113 -23.46 6.87 -5.94
N LEU A 114 -22.58 6.02 -6.45
CA LEU A 114 -22.38 5.78 -7.87
C LEU A 114 -23.23 4.59 -8.29
N HIS A 115 -24.18 4.79 -9.19
CA HIS A 115 -25.02 3.70 -9.65
C HIS A 115 -25.53 3.90 -11.07
N ASN A 116 -25.66 2.81 -11.82
CA ASN A 116 -26.30 2.82 -13.13
C ASN A 116 -27.22 1.61 -13.30
N SER A 117 -28.16 1.69 -14.24
CA SER A 117 -29.08 0.58 -14.54
C SER A 117 -28.44 -0.53 -15.38
N TYR A 118 -27.28 -0.28 -15.96
CA TYR A 118 -26.50 -1.19 -16.80
C TYR A 118 -25.03 -0.73 -16.83
N SER A 119 -24.13 -1.55 -17.37
CA SER A 119 -22.71 -1.19 -17.52
C SER A 119 -22.57 0.14 -18.27
N SER A 120 -22.06 1.16 -17.59
CA SER A 120 -21.89 2.52 -18.12
C SER A 120 -20.43 2.80 -18.50
N PRO A 121 -20.16 3.64 -19.53
CA PRO A 121 -18.82 4.18 -19.77
C PRO A 121 -18.43 5.30 -18.79
N ASP A 122 -19.36 5.75 -17.94
CA ASP A 122 -19.14 6.84 -16.98
C ASP A 122 -18.02 6.52 -15.99
N SER A 123 -17.34 7.58 -15.54
CA SER A 123 -16.25 7.50 -14.58
C SER A 123 -16.46 8.42 -13.39
N ALA A 124 -16.06 7.95 -12.22
CA ALA A 124 -15.91 8.77 -11.03
C ALA A 124 -14.43 8.85 -10.68
N VAL A 125 -13.87 10.06 -10.78
CA VAL A 125 -12.45 10.34 -10.52
C VAL A 125 -12.33 11.27 -9.32
N PHE A 126 -11.62 10.80 -8.30
CA PHE A 126 -11.25 11.58 -7.12
C PHE A 126 -9.73 11.59 -7.01
N GLU A 127 -9.14 12.76 -7.16
CA GLU A 127 -7.70 12.93 -7.09
C GLU A 127 -7.34 14.15 -6.22
N TYR A 128 -6.42 13.98 -5.25
CA TYR A 128 -6.14 14.98 -4.23
C TYR A 128 -7.40 15.47 -3.50
N CYS A 129 -8.24 14.51 -3.11
CA CYS A 129 -9.47 14.73 -2.36
C CYS A 129 -9.32 14.31 -0.89
N LYS A 130 -10.08 14.95 0.00
CA LYS A 130 -10.36 14.48 1.36
C LYS A 130 -11.85 14.17 1.46
N ILE A 131 -12.21 12.92 1.69
CA ILE A 131 -13.61 12.50 1.84
C ILE A 131 -13.79 11.99 3.27
N GLN A 132 -14.48 12.80 4.08
CA GLN A 132 -14.49 12.62 5.53
C GLN A 132 -15.88 12.73 6.14
N PHE A 133 -16.09 12.06 7.28
CA PHE A 133 -17.31 12.14 8.07
C PHE A 133 -18.58 11.70 7.33
N ALA A 134 -18.45 10.81 6.34
CA ALA A 134 -19.60 10.16 5.75
C ALA A 134 -20.10 9.04 6.68
N LYS A 135 -21.41 8.97 6.88
CA LYS A 135 -22.05 8.07 7.83
C LYS A 135 -23.28 7.45 7.21
N LYS A 136 -23.22 6.15 6.96
CA LYS A 136 -24.41 5.35 6.63
C LYS A 136 -24.89 4.63 7.88
N PHE A 137 -26.19 4.75 8.11
CA PHE A 137 -26.87 4.13 9.24
C PHE A 137 -28.18 3.53 8.71
N GLY A 138 -28.57 2.36 9.21
CA GLY A 138 -29.81 1.72 8.80
C GLY A 138 -30.05 0.38 9.49
N GLU A 139 -31.28 -0.11 9.32
CA GLU A 139 -31.77 -1.35 9.93
C GLU A 139 -31.30 -2.61 9.18
N TYR A 140 -31.09 -2.52 7.86
CA TYR A 140 -30.76 -3.67 7.00
C TYR A 140 -29.42 -3.45 6.27
N ALA A 141 -28.56 -4.48 6.24
CA ALA A 141 -27.21 -4.40 5.68
C ALA A 141 -27.17 -3.95 4.21
N GLU A 142 -28.14 -4.34 3.38
CA GLU A 142 -28.16 -4.03 1.95
C GLU A 142 -28.25 -2.52 1.66
N ASP A 143 -28.76 -1.74 2.63
CA ASP A 143 -28.86 -0.28 2.54
C ASP A 143 -27.63 0.45 3.10
N VAL A 144 -26.83 -0.25 3.91
CA VAL A 144 -25.75 0.36 4.72
C VAL A 144 -24.40 -0.16 4.23
N MET A 145 -23.95 0.38 3.09
CA MET A 145 -22.68 -0.01 2.45
C MET A 145 -21.96 1.21 1.87
N GLY A 146 -20.63 1.23 1.96
CA GLY A 146 -19.80 2.28 1.37
C GLY A 146 -19.98 3.60 2.09
N GLY A 147 -19.36 3.76 3.25
CA GLY A 147 -19.55 4.93 4.11
C GLY A 147 -19.33 6.23 3.36
N ALA A 148 -18.16 6.38 2.72
CA ALA A 148 -17.84 7.50 1.84
C ALA A 148 -18.37 7.31 0.41
N VAL A 149 -18.10 6.14 -0.19
CA VAL A 149 -18.41 5.84 -1.59
C VAL A 149 -19.04 4.46 -1.68
N ARG A 150 -20.26 4.40 -2.21
CA ARG A 150 -20.92 3.16 -2.65
C ARG A 150 -20.96 3.17 -4.17
N ALA A 151 -20.38 2.17 -4.82
CA ALA A 151 -20.38 2.02 -6.27
C ALA A 151 -21.03 0.70 -6.68
N GLU A 152 -22.14 0.78 -7.42
CA GLU A 152 -22.88 -0.41 -7.85
C GLU A 152 -23.31 -0.33 -9.30
N ASN A 153 -23.03 -1.36 -10.09
CA ASN A 153 -23.36 -1.40 -11.52
C ASN A 153 -22.83 -0.17 -12.28
N PHE A 154 -21.61 0.27 -11.93
CA PHE A 154 -21.03 1.51 -12.42
C PHE A 154 -19.86 1.24 -13.37
N GLY A 155 -19.46 2.24 -14.15
CA GLY A 155 -18.33 2.13 -15.07
C GLY A 155 -17.01 2.04 -14.33
N ASN A 156 -16.31 3.15 -14.21
CA ASN A 156 -14.96 3.16 -13.63
C ASN A 156 -14.92 4.00 -12.35
N LEU A 157 -14.30 3.46 -11.30
CA LEU A 157 -13.98 4.20 -10.07
C LEU A 157 -12.47 4.37 -9.97
N ILE A 158 -12.02 5.62 -9.94
CA ILE A 158 -10.61 5.99 -9.77
C ILE A 158 -10.51 6.89 -8.55
N ILE A 159 -9.79 6.42 -7.53
CA ILE A 159 -9.46 7.23 -6.36
C ILE A 159 -7.95 7.15 -6.19
N ARG A 160 -7.28 8.30 -6.27
CA ARG A 160 -5.83 8.37 -6.12
C ARG A 160 -5.33 9.59 -5.40
N ASN A 161 -4.16 9.51 -4.78
CA ASN A 161 -3.52 10.64 -4.11
C ASN A 161 -4.45 11.33 -3.09
N SER A 162 -5.38 10.58 -2.48
CA SER A 162 -6.50 11.11 -1.70
C SER A 162 -6.52 10.54 -0.29
N GLU A 163 -7.27 11.17 0.60
CA GLU A 163 -7.53 10.72 1.95
C GLU A 163 -9.03 10.40 2.11
N LEU A 164 -9.34 9.17 2.52
CA LEU A 164 -10.68 8.82 2.99
C LEU A 164 -10.57 8.49 4.47
N SER A 165 -11.10 9.37 5.32
CA SER A 165 -10.93 9.21 6.76
C SER A 165 -12.16 9.51 7.58
N SER A 166 -12.29 8.80 8.70
CA SER A 166 -13.45 8.90 9.59
C SER A 166 -14.76 8.71 8.83
N ASN A 167 -14.85 7.69 7.98
CA ASN A 167 -16.11 7.29 7.34
C ASN A 167 -16.64 6.02 7.99
N MET A 168 -17.96 5.91 8.06
CA MET A 168 -18.58 4.88 8.88
C MET A 168 -19.84 4.30 8.27
N VAL A 169 -19.94 2.98 8.40
CA VAL A 169 -21.12 2.18 8.10
C VAL A 169 -21.55 1.51 9.40
N ILE A 170 -22.80 1.78 9.83
CA ILE A 170 -23.38 1.19 11.04
C ILE A 170 -24.68 0.48 10.69
N CYS A 171 -24.76 -0.80 11.06
CA CYS A 171 -26.01 -1.52 11.20
C CYS A 171 -26.27 -1.71 12.70
N TYR A 172 -27.51 -1.48 13.15
CA TYR A 172 -27.89 -1.62 14.57
C TYR A 172 -28.85 -2.78 14.82
N THR A 173 -29.04 -3.64 13.82
CA THR A 173 -29.85 -4.86 13.95
C THR A 173 -28.93 -6.05 14.19
N ASP A 174 -29.18 -6.79 15.27
CA ASP A 174 -28.41 -7.98 15.60
C ASP A 174 -28.55 -9.06 14.51
N GLY A 175 -27.44 -9.73 14.19
CA GLY A 175 -27.42 -10.83 13.22
C GLY A 175 -27.57 -10.42 11.76
N VAL A 176 -27.40 -9.14 11.43
CA VAL A 176 -27.44 -8.66 10.04
C VAL A 176 -26.03 -8.61 9.44
N GLU A 177 -25.76 -9.58 8.56
CA GLU A 177 -24.54 -9.67 7.77
C GLU A 177 -24.58 -8.69 6.58
N GLY A 178 -23.45 -8.07 6.24
CA GLY A 178 -23.29 -7.33 4.97
C GLY A 178 -23.15 -5.80 5.06
N ALA A 179 -23.16 -5.23 6.26
CA ALA A 179 -22.76 -3.84 6.45
C ALA A 179 -21.26 -3.69 6.13
N ALA A 180 -20.95 -3.13 4.96
CA ALA A 180 -19.64 -3.31 4.33
C ALA A 180 -19.01 -2.04 3.77
N GLY A 181 -17.68 -1.97 3.79
CA GLY A 181 -16.90 -0.89 3.20
C GLY A 181 -17.02 0.42 3.97
N GLY A 182 -16.31 0.53 5.10
CA GLY A 182 -16.38 1.72 5.97
C GLY A 182 -16.04 3.02 5.24
N ALA A 183 -15.14 2.96 4.24
CA ALA A 183 -14.95 4.02 3.25
C ALA A 183 -15.60 3.68 1.92
N ILE A 184 -15.20 2.57 1.30
CA ILE A 184 -15.56 2.22 -0.08
C ILE A 184 -16.24 0.85 -0.12
N TYR A 185 -17.38 0.79 -0.79
CA TYR A 185 -18.01 -0.45 -1.19
C TYR A 185 -18.19 -0.48 -2.72
N CYS A 186 -17.88 -1.60 -3.36
CA CYS A 186 -18.04 -1.77 -4.80
C CYS A 186 -18.69 -3.12 -5.15
N LYS A 187 -19.64 -3.13 -6.09
CA LYS A 187 -20.23 -4.35 -6.69
C LYS A 187 -20.56 -4.11 -8.16
N ASN A 188 -20.25 -5.05 -9.04
CA ASN A 188 -20.46 -4.91 -10.49
C ASN A 188 -19.86 -3.60 -11.06
N VAL A 189 -18.64 -3.25 -10.68
CA VAL A 189 -17.93 -2.07 -11.19
C VAL A 189 -16.87 -2.51 -12.19
N ASN A 190 -16.90 -1.97 -13.41
CA ASN A 190 -16.07 -2.45 -14.51
C ASN A 190 -14.56 -2.37 -14.22
N GLN A 191 -14.08 -1.21 -13.75
CA GLN A 191 -12.68 -1.03 -13.35
C GLN A 191 -12.59 -0.21 -12.06
N ILE A 192 -11.79 -0.68 -11.12
CA ILE A 192 -11.51 -0.01 -9.85
C ILE A 192 -10.01 0.19 -9.74
N LEU A 193 -9.59 1.45 -9.63
CA LEU A 193 -8.23 1.85 -9.30
C LEU A 193 -8.25 2.64 -7.99
N ILE A 194 -7.65 2.07 -6.95
CA ILE A 194 -7.44 2.69 -5.65
C ILE A 194 -5.93 2.76 -5.43
N GLU A 195 -5.34 3.92 -5.69
CA GLU A 195 -3.87 4.07 -5.75
C GLU A 195 -3.34 5.24 -4.91
N ASN A 196 -2.30 5.01 -4.10
CA ASN A 196 -1.63 6.09 -3.34
C ASN A 196 -2.60 6.91 -2.46
N ASN A 197 -3.49 6.24 -1.74
CA ASN A 197 -4.43 6.88 -0.83
C ASN A 197 -4.11 6.58 0.64
N ILE A 198 -4.65 7.42 1.51
CA ILE A 198 -4.68 7.19 2.97
C ILE A 198 -6.10 6.84 3.38
N PHE A 199 -6.28 5.66 3.96
CA PHE A 199 -7.51 5.22 4.61
C PHE A 199 -7.30 5.23 6.11
N LEU A 200 -7.91 6.18 6.81
CA LEU A 200 -7.66 6.41 8.23
C LEU A 200 -8.96 6.38 9.05
N LYS A 201 -9.02 5.55 10.08
CA LYS A 201 -10.16 5.53 11.04
C LYS A 201 -11.52 5.32 10.37
N ASN A 202 -11.57 4.56 9.28
CA ASN A 202 -12.84 4.15 8.70
C ASN A 202 -13.38 2.94 9.46
N ARG A 203 -14.70 2.88 9.60
CA ARG A 203 -15.37 1.83 10.36
C ARG A 203 -16.46 1.18 9.54
N SER A 204 -16.37 -0.13 9.41
CA SER A 204 -17.47 -0.98 8.98
C SER A 204 -17.97 -1.78 10.18
N PHE A 205 -19.26 -2.06 10.20
CA PHE A 205 -19.84 -2.92 11.22
C PHE A 205 -19.39 -4.37 11.04
N ASP A 206 -19.32 -4.86 9.80
CA ASP A 206 -19.05 -6.26 9.51
C ASP A 206 -17.81 -6.46 8.63
N VAL A 207 -17.82 -5.93 7.41
CA VAL A 207 -16.82 -6.31 6.41
C VAL A 207 -16.12 -5.10 5.79
N GLY A 208 -14.81 -5.17 5.57
CA GLY A 208 -14.03 -4.16 4.86
C GLY A 208 -14.00 -2.83 5.62
N GLY A 209 -13.14 -2.73 6.64
CA GLY A 209 -13.10 -1.56 7.53
C GLY A 209 -12.82 -0.28 6.77
N ALA A 210 -11.98 -0.35 5.73
CA ALA A 210 -11.89 0.68 4.71
C ALA A 210 -12.61 0.26 3.42
N ILE A 211 -12.21 -0.85 2.80
CA ILE A 211 -12.65 -1.24 1.45
C ILE A 211 -13.34 -2.60 1.48
N CYS A 212 -14.51 -2.69 0.84
CA CYS A 212 -15.14 -3.96 0.47
C CYS A 212 -15.36 -4.02 -1.05
N ILE A 213 -14.77 -5.03 -1.70
CA ILE A 213 -14.96 -5.32 -3.12
C ILE A 213 -15.77 -6.62 -3.27
N ASN A 214 -16.96 -6.48 -3.84
CA ASN A 214 -17.90 -7.57 -4.07
C ASN A 214 -17.85 -8.06 -5.54
N PRO A 215 -18.63 -9.10 -5.88
CA PRO A 215 -18.57 -9.74 -7.19
C PRO A 215 -18.76 -8.77 -8.37
N GLY A 216 -18.22 -9.16 -9.53
CA GLY A 216 -18.30 -8.38 -10.76
C GLY A 216 -17.38 -7.16 -10.82
N CYS A 217 -16.33 -7.14 -9.99
CA CYS A 217 -15.34 -6.05 -9.95
C CYS A 217 -13.96 -6.48 -10.44
N HIS A 218 -13.30 -5.62 -11.23
CA HIS A 218 -11.88 -5.75 -11.57
C HIS A 218 -11.08 -4.69 -10.81
N ALA A 219 -10.40 -5.09 -9.73
CA ALA A 219 -9.84 -4.14 -8.76
C ALA A 219 -8.31 -4.21 -8.67
N ARG A 220 -7.68 -3.03 -8.73
CA ARG A 220 -6.28 -2.80 -8.35
C ARG A 220 -6.25 -1.87 -7.15
N ILE A 221 -5.73 -2.38 -6.04
CA ILE A 221 -5.56 -1.65 -4.76
C ILE A 221 -4.05 -1.58 -4.50
N ASP A 222 -3.44 -0.44 -4.83
CA ASP A 222 -1.99 -0.29 -4.91
C ASP A 222 -1.45 0.91 -4.13
N LYS A 223 -0.30 0.77 -3.46
CA LYS A 223 0.41 1.91 -2.82
C LYS A 223 -0.41 2.66 -1.76
N ASN A 224 -1.42 2.04 -1.15
CA ASN A 224 -2.26 2.72 -0.14
C ASN A 224 -1.73 2.49 1.28
N THR A 225 -2.02 3.44 2.16
CA THR A 225 -1.84 3.29 3.61
C THR A 225 -3.19 3.12 4.29
N PHE A 226 -3.40 1.99 4.94
CA PHE A 226 -4.56 1.69 5.78
C PHE A 226 -4.13 1.76 7.25
N LYS A 227 -4.61 2.77 7.97
CA LYS A 227 -4.29 2.98 9.38
C LYS A 227 -5.55 3.05 10.23
N GLU A 228 -5.59 2.29 11.31
CA GLU A 228 -6.66 2.36 12.33
C GLU A 228 -8.08 2.15 11.78
N ASN A 229 -8.25 1.39 10.70
CA ASN A 229 -9.58 1.03 10.19
C ASN A 229 -10.13 -0.17 10.96
N THR A 230 -11.46 -0.27 11.08
CA THR A 230 -12.12 -1.31 11.88
C THR A 230 -13.24 -1.98 11.09
N ALA A 231 -13.26 -3.32 11.07
CA ALA A 231 -14.37 -4.15 10.64
C ALA A 231 -14.65 -5.18 11.74
N MET A 232 -15.48 -4.80 12.71
CA MET A 232 -15.76 -5.61 13.89
C MET A 232 -17.14 -5.33 14.46
N TRP A 233 -17.83 -6.40 14.82
CA TRP A 233 -19.02 -6.40 15.65
C TRP A 233 -18.87 -7.39 16.80
N TRP A 234 -19.69 -7.21 17.82
CA TRP A 234 -19.86 -8.18 18.89
C TRP A 234 -21.32 -8.22 19.31
N ASP A 235 -21.77 -9.40 19.73
CA ASP A 235 -23.11 -9.63 20.29
C ASP A 235 -22.98 -10.43 21.59
N VAL A 236 -23.84 -10.16 22.55
CA VAL A 236 -23.92 -10.90 23.81
C VAL A 236 -25.19 -11.72 23.83
N ASN A 237 -25.08 -13.01 23.50
CA ASN A 237 -26.22 -13.91 23.43
C ASN A 237 -26.01 -15.13 24.33
N GLY A 238 -27.00 -15.43 25.19
CA GLY A 238 -26.98 -16.61 26.06
C GLY A 238 -25.83 -16.63 27.08
N GLY A 239 -25.27 -15.47 27.45
CA GLY A 239 -24.12 -15.35 28.35
C GLY A 239 -22.75 -15.51 27.68
N TRP A 240 -22.69 -15.62 26.35
CA TRP A 240 -21.46 -15.66 25.55
C TRP A 240 -21.27 -14.36 24.78
N ILE A 241 -20.02 -13.99 24.53
CA ILE A 241 -19.67 -12.90 23.61
C ILE A 241 -19.32 -13.54 22.27
N PHE A 242 -20.12 -13.23 21.25
CA PHE A 242 -19.82 -13.51 19.86
C PHE A 242 -19.12 -12.29 19.28
N MET A 243 -18.06 -12.52 18.50
CA MET A 243 -17.35 -11.46 17.80
C MET A 243 -17.20 -11.89 16.34
N GLY A 244 -17.40 -10.94 15.43
CA GLY A 244 -17.21 -11.17 14.01
C GLY A 244 -16.65 -9.95 13.30
N GLY A 245 -16.49 -10.11 11.99
CA GLY A 245 -16.00 -9.09 11.07
C GLY A 245 -14.77 -9.53 10.29
N ALA A 246 -14.66 -9.03 9.07
CA ALA A 246 -13.66 -9.44 8.09
C ALA A 246 -13.03 -8.26 7.36
N GLY A 247 -11.72 -8.33 7.10
CA GLY A 247 -11.02 -7.32 6.30
C GLY A 247 -10.91 -5.98 7.02
N GLY A 248 -10.16 -5.92 8.12
CA GLY A 248 -9.99 -4.68 8.90
C GLY A 248 -9.54 -3.49 8.06
N ALA A 249 -8.71 -3.75 7.04
CA ALA A 249 -8.39 -2.80 5.98
C ALA A 249 -9.20 -3.10 4.70
N ILE A 250 -9.01 -4.29 4.13
CA ILE A 250 -9.52 -4.67 2.81
C ILE A 250 -10.25 -6.01 2.92
N SER A 251 -11.45 -6.09 2.33
CA SER A 251 -12.13 -7.36 2.08
C SER A 251 -12.52 -7.48 0.60
N THR A 252 -12.30 -8.65 0.00
CA THR A 252 -12.65 -8.91 -1.40
C THR A 252 -13.32 -10.27 -1.59
N PHE A 253 -14.38 -10.33 -2.41
CA PHE A 253 -15.20 -11.53 -2.65
C PHE A 253 -15.51 -11.73 -4.14
N ASP A 254 -15.30 -12.95 -4.65
CA ASP A 254 -15.67 -13.47 -5.98
C ASP A 254 -15.55 -12.48 -7.16
N ALA A 255 -14.53 -11.62 -7.12
CA ALA A 255 -14.02 -10.85 -8.24
C ALA A 255 -13.57 -11.76 -9.41
N PHE A 256 -13.40 -11.16 -10.59
CA PHE A 256 -12.97 -11.86 -11.80
C PHE A 256 -11.67 -12.67 -11.61
N ALA A 257 -11.43 -13.68 -12.45
CA ALA A 257 -10.13 -14.36 -12.48
C ALA A 257 -8.98 -13.35 -12.64
N PHE A 258 -7.88 -13.59 -11.93
CA PHE A 258 -6.75 -12.66 -11.80
C PHE A 258 -7.08 -11.29 -11.17
N SER A 259 -8.21 -11.17 -10.47
CA SER A 259 -8.61 -10.01 -9.68
C SER A 259 -9.05 -10.46 -8.28
N PRO A 260 -8.78 -9.67 -7.22
CA PRO A 260 -8.08 -8.39 -7.21
C PRO A 260 -6.55 -8.54 -7.32
N SER A 261 -5.88 -7.43 -7.68
CA SER A 261 -4.47 -7.19 -7.34
C SER A 261 -4.40 -6.28 -6.12
N ILE A 262 -3.78 -6.75 -5.04
CA ILE A 262 -3.59 -6.01 -3.79
C ILE A 262 -2.08 -5.89 -3.54
N SER A 263 -1.52 -4.70 -3.74
CA SER A 263 -0.08 -4.55 -3.80
C SER A 263 0.49 -3.29 -3.19
N ASN A 264 1.73 -3.37 -2.72
CA ASN A 264 2.47 -2.21 -2.22
C ASN A 264 1.74 -1.43 -1.11
N ASN A 265 0.83 -2.07 -0.37
CA ASN A 265 0.04 -1.40 0.66
C ASN A 265 0.69 -1.54 2.03
N TYR A 266 0.53 -0.51 2.84
CA TYR A 266 0.87 -0.52 4.26
C TYR A 266 -0.42 -0.65 5.08
N CYS A 267 -0.53 -1.66 5.93
CA CYS A 267 -1.69 -1.92 6.78
C CYS A 267 -1.25 -1.93 8.24
N PHE A 268 -1.53 -0.84 8.96
CA PHE A 268 -1.09 -0.61 10.34
C PHE A 268 -2.26 -0.42 11.31
N ASN A 269 -2.19 -1.09 12.46
CA ASN A 269 -3.11 -0.84 13.58
C ASN A 269 -4.61 -0.94 13.23
N ASN A 270 -4.95 -1.67 12.15
CA ASN A 270 -6.33 -1.96 11.77
C ASN A 270 -6.88 -3.10 12.66
N GLN A 271 -8.20 -3.24 12.67
CA GLN A 271 -8.90 -4.15 13.55
C GLN A 271 -9.96 -4.96 12.80
N SER A 272 -9.86 -6.29 12.88
CA SER A 272 -10.91 -7.23 12.47
C SER A 272 -10.78 -8.54 13.24
N VAL A 273 -11.87 -9.29 13.33
CA VAL A 273 -11.81 -10.65 13.91
C VAL A 273 -11.12 -11.61 12.94
N THR A 274 -11.42 -11.48 11.65
CA THR A 274 -10.82 -12.27 10.55
C THR A 274 -10.08 -11.33 9.61
N GLY A 275 -8.87 -11.71 9.15
CA GLY A 275 -8.04 -11.04 8.12
C GLY A 275 -7.99 -9.50 8.10
N ILE A 276 -6.83 -8.87 8.24
CA ILE A 276 -6.69 -7.44 7.96
C ILE A 276 -6.88 -7.19 6.46
N ILE A 277 -6.26 -8.05 5.67
CA ILE A 277 -6.62 -8.28 4.28
C ILE A 277 -7.33 -9.63 4.24
N TYR A 278 -8.60 -9.60 3.86
CA TYR A 278 -9.44 -10.79 3.68
C TYR A 278 -9.73 -10.98 2.19
N THR A 279 -9.44 -12.15 1.66
CA THR A 279 -9.76 -12.48 0.26
C THR A 279 -10.57 -13.77 0.18
N SER A 280 -11.60 -13.75 -0.65
CA SER A 280 -12.41 -14.91 -1.02
C SER A 280 -12.63 -14.88 -2.53
N ASN A 281 -11.55 -14.99 -3.30
CA ASN A 281 -11.55 -14.81 -4.76
C ASN A 281 -10.84 -15.98 -5.45
N GLN A 282 -11.23 -16.31 -6.67
CA GLN A 282 -10.67 -17.45 -7.40
C GLN A 282 -9.15 -17.38 -7.55
N GLU A 283 -8.58 -16.21 -7.90
CA GLU A 283 -7.14 -16.07 -8.19
C GLU A 283 -6.58 -14.68 -7.82
N ALA A 284 -6.83 -14.24 -6.58
CA ALA A 284 -6.25 -12.98 -6.08
C ALA A 284 -4.71 -12.97 -6.16
N LEU A 285 -4.14 -11.82 -6.49
CA LEU A 285 -2.69 -11.58 -6.50
C LEU A 285 -2.34 -10.55 -5.42
N VAL A 286 -1.56 -10.96 -4.43
CA VAL A 286 -1.26 -10.19 -3.23
C VAL A 286 0.25 -10.13 -3.03
N TYR A 287 0.85 -8.96 -3.19
CA TYR A 287 2.30 -8.84 -3.12
C TYR A 287 2.83 -7.51 -2.61
N ASN A 288 4.06 -7.51 -2.09
CA ASN A 288 4.73 -6.31 -1.59
C ASN A 288 3.92 -5.54 -0.53
N ASN A 289 3.06 -6.20 0.24
CA ASN A 289 2.33 -5.51 1.31
C ASN A 289 3.10 -5.62 2.62
N VAL A 290 3.04 -4.56 3.43
CA VAL A 290 3.49 -4.56 4.82
C VAL A 290 2.25 -4.55 5.70
N ILE A 291 2.04 -5.63 6.45
CA ILE A 291 0.87 -5.79 7.32
C ILE A 291 1.37 -5.96 8.75
N SER A 292 1.30 -4.90 9.56
CA SER A 292 1.88 -4.93 10.90
C SER A 292 1.04 -4.30 12.00
N ASN A 293 1.23 -4.80 13.23
CA ASN A 293 0.66 -4.23 14.44
C ASN A 293 -0.87 -4.12 14.46
N ASN A 294 -1.53 -4.97 13.68
CA ASN A 294 -2.97 -5.00 13.62
C ASN A 294 -3.57 -5.93 14.70
N TYR A 295 -4.87 -5.77 14.97
CA TYR A 295 -5.67 -6.74 15.70
C TYR A 295 -6.50 -7.55 14.69
N GLY A 296 -6.06 -8.75 14.36
CA GLY A 296 -6.59 -9.59 13.30
C GLY A 296 -5.47 -10.32 12.56
N VAL A 297 -5.80 -11.45 11.91
CA VAL A 297 -4.83 -12.23 11.12
C VAL A 297 -4.30 -11.31 10.02
N GLY A 298 -2.99 -11.25 9.77
CA GLY A 298 -2.44 -10.33 8.77
C GLY A 298 -3.09 -10.52 7.39
N PHE A 299 -3.09 -11.77 6.91
CA PHE A 299 -3.75 -12.15 5.66
C PHE A 299 -4.62 -13.39 5.84
N PHE A 300 -5.86 -13.36 5.34
CA PHE A 300 -6.80 -14.48 5.44
C PHE A 300 -7.39 -14.82 4.06
N ASP A 301 -7.22 -16.06 3.63
CA ASP A 301 -7.88 -16.62 2.44
C ASP A 301 -9.05 -17.54 2.85
N GLY A 302 -10.27 -17.12 2.56
CA GLY A 302 -11.50 -17.77 3.03
C GLY A 302 -12.22 -18.69 2.03
N HIS A 303 -11.84 -18.71 0.75
CA HIS A 303 -12.66 -19.39 -0.28
C HIS A 303 -12.18 -20.80 -0.62
N GLN A 304 -12.97 -21.84 -0.32
CA GLN A 304 -12.66 -23.22 -0.72
C GLN A 304 -12.73 -23.39 -2.25
N GLY A 305 -11.58 -23.31 -2.93
CA GLY A 305 -11.46 -23.44 -4.38
C GLY A 305 -10.64 -22.33 -5.06
N SER A 306 -10.14 -21.35 -4.31
CA SER A 306 -9.19 -20.37 -4.82
C SER A 306 -7.78 -20.95 -5.03
N VAL A 307 -7.00 -20.26 -5.87
CA VAL A 307 -5.54 -20.41 -6.02
C VAL A 307 -4.91 -19.04 -5.77
N THR A 308 -4.99 -18.57 -4.53
CA THR A 308 -4.48 -17.24 -4.16
C THR A 308 -2.95 -17.21 -4.28
N ARG A 309 -2.42 -16.11 -4.82
CA ARG A 309 -1.00 -15.89 -5.06
C ARG A 309 -0.49 -14.82 -4.09
N ILE A 310 0.34 -15.23 -3.13
CA ILE A 310 0.80 -14.42 -2.01
C ILE A 310 2.32 -14.35 -2.06
N PHE A 311 2.87 -13.24 -2.54
CA PHE A 311 4.30 -13.12 -2.86
C PHE A 311 4.95 -11.92 -2.18
N ASN A 312 6.13 -12.08 -1.59
CA ASN A 312 6.93 -10.92 -1.15
C ASN A 312 6.17 -9.97 -0.21
N ASN A 313 5.37 -10.49 0.71
CA ASN A 313 4.74 -9.68 1.74
C ASN A 313 5.55 -9.75 3.03
N THR A 314 5.54 -8.66 3.81
CA THR A 314 6.07 -8.61 5.17
C THR A 314 4.90 -8.52 6.14
N ILE A 315 4.59 -9.64 6.80
CA ILE A 315 3.43 -9.77 7.71
C ILE A 315 3.95 -10.01 9.12
N VAL A 316 3.93 -8.97 9.95
CA VAL A 316 4.73 -8.97 11.18
C VAL A 316 3.98 -8.36 12.35
N ASN A 317 4.20 -8.89 13.55
CA ASN A 317 3.69 -8.27 14.78
C ASN A 317 2.17 -8.02 14.78
N ASN A 318 1.37 -8.84 14.11
CA ASN A 318 -0.09 -8.80 14.24
C ASN A 318 -0.53 -9.63 15.44
N ASN A 319 -1.56 -9.18 16.16
CA ASN A 319 -2.18 -9.92 17.25
C ASN A 319 -3.54 -10.44 16.77
N SER A 320 -3.76 -11.75 16.74
CA SER A 320 -4.96 -12.36 16.16
C SER A 320 -5.31 -13.67 16.85
N TYR A 321 -6.21 -14.48 16.31
CA TYR A 321 -6.45 -15.86 16.78
C TYR A 321 -5.68 -16.93 15.99
N SER A 322 -4.79 -16.53 15.07
CA SER A 322 -3.90 -17.39 14.27
C SER A 322 -2.51 -16.74 14.13
N GLY A 323 -1.70 -17.23 13.18
CA GLY A 323 -0.42 -16.62 12.79
C GLY A 323 -0.56 -15.41 11.88
N GLY A 324 0.43 -15.19 11.01
CA GLY A 324 0.42 -14.11 10.03
C GLY A 324 -0.52 -14.38 8.85
N ILE A 325 -0.55 -15.61 8.35
CA ILE A 325 -1.36 -16.04 7.21
C ILE A 325 -2.26 -17.21 7.60
N GLU A 326 -3.54 -17.15 7.26
CA GLU A 326 -4.50 -18.25 7.37
C GLU A 326 -5.03 -18.64 5.99
N LEU A 327 -5.00 -19.94 5.66
CA LEU A 327 -5.39 -20.47 4.34
C LEU A 327 -6.44 -21.59 4.45
N PHE A 328 -7.58 -21.41 3.77
CA PHE A 328 -8.65 -22.41 3.63
C PHE A 328 -8.67 -23.13 2.28
N SER A 329 -7.79 -22.75 1.35
CA SER A 329 -7.87 -23.09 -0.06
C SER A 329 -6.49 -23.32 -0.68
N ARG A 330 -6.39 -23.59 -1.98
CA ARG A 330 -5.05 -23.70 -2.59
C ARG A 330 -4.39 -22.32 -2.61
N ALA A 331 -3.10 -22.27 -2.30
CA ALA A 331 -2.35 -21.04 -2.42
C ALA A 331 -0.92 -21.29 -2.90
N ARG A 332 -0.37 -20.27 -3.56
CA ARG A 332 1.07 -20.13 -3.83
C ARG A 332 1.60 -19.05 -2.90
N VAL A 333 2.43 -19.44 -1.94
CA VAL A 333 2.95 -18.54 -0.88
C VAL A 333 4.48 -18.51 -0.95
N TYR A 334 5.03 -17.49 -1.62
CA TYR A 334 6.45 -17.46 -1.98
C TYR A 334 7.11 -16.18 -1.44
N ASN A 335 8.37 -16.26 -1.01
CA ASN A 335 9.19 -15.09 -0.65
C ASN A 335 8.56 -14.21 0.44
N ASN A 336 7.67 -14.69 1.30
CA ASN A 336 7.06 -13.85 2.34
C ASN A 336 7.88 -13.90 3.62
N ILE A 337 7.84 -12.83 4.41
CA ILE A 337 8.26 -12.85 5.83
C ILE A 337 7.00 -12.86 6.70
N CYS A 338 6.87 -13.86 7.56
CA CYS A 338 5.83 -13.94 8.60
C CYS A 338 6.50 -14.10 9.98
N TRP A 339 6.56 -13.03 10.77
CA TRP A 339 7.37 -13.01 12.00
C TRP A 339 6.71 -12.25 13.16
N GLY A 340 6.76 -12.78 14.38
CA GLY A 340 6.26 -12.09 15.57
C GLY A 340 4.74 -11.91 15.60
N ASN A 341 3.99 -12.61 14.74
CA ASN A 341 2.54 -12.60 14.81
C ASN A 341 2.08 -13.52 15.96
N GLU A 342 1.22 -13.00 16.83
CA GLU A 342 0.79 -13.66 18.05
C GLU A 342 -0.68 -14.06 18.00
N ARG A 343 -0.98 -15.31 18.37
CA ARG A 343 -2.35 -15.84 18.51
C ARG A 343 -3.04 -15.40 19.83
N TYR A 344 -2.23 -15.18 20.84
CA TYR A 344 -2.57 -14.55 22.11
C TYR A 344 -1.27 -13.92 22.61
N PRO A 345 -1.32 -12.84 23.41
CA PRO A 345 -0.10 -12.24 23.95
C PRO A 345 0.86 -13.29 24.54
N GLY A 346 2.04 -13.42 23.94
CA GLY A 346 3.07 -14.38 24.33
C GLY A 346 2.83 -15.86 23.97
N GLN A 347 1.87 -16.19 23.11
CA GLN A 347 1.65 -17.56 22.62
C GLN A 347 2.17 -17.77 21.20
N VAL A 348 2.99 -18.82 21.06
CA VAL A 348 3.53 -19.30 19.78
C VAL A 348 2.42 -19.91 18.92
N SER A 349 2.38 -19.54 17.65
CA SER A 349 1.54 -20.14 16.62
C SER A 349 2.31 -20.29 15.32
N ASP A 350 1.96 -21.29 14.53
CA ASP A 350 2.39 -21.40 13.14
C ASP A 350 2.12 -20.08 12.43
N GLN A 351 3.14 -19.51 11.79
CA GLN A 351 3.02 -18.20 11.15
C GLN A 351 2.25 -18.25 9.83
N ILE A 352 2.25 -19.42 9.18
CA ILE A 352 1.40 -19.74 8.03
C ILE A 352 0.57 -20.96 8.42
N HIS A 353 -0.71 -20.74 8.67
CA HIS A 353 -1.64 -21.80 9.04
C HIS A 353 -2.42 -22.31 7.84
N ILE A 354 -2.50 -23.63 7.74
CA ILE A 354 -3.16 -24.34 6.64
C ILE A 354 -4.23 -25.25 7.24
N GLN A 355 -5.51 -24.92 7.02
CA GLN A 355 -6.63 -25.68 7.59
C GLN A 355 -6.77 -27.08 6.98
N ASN A 356 -6.54 -27.23 5.68
CA ASN A 356 -6.71 -28.51 5.00
C ASN A 356 -5.49 -28.82 4.13
N ALA A 357 -4.48 -29.48 4.70
CA ALA A 357 -3.22 -29.81 4.03
C ALA A 357 -3.34 -30.64 2.73
N THR A 358 -4.52 -31.21 2.42
CA THR A 358 -4.73 -31.98 1.18
C THR A 358 -4.98 -31.10 -0.05
N SER A 359 -5.16 -29.79 0.12
CA SER A 359 -5.55 -28.87 -0.96
C SER A 359 -4.44 -28.57 -1.99
N GLY A 360 -3.20 -29.05 -1.86
CA GLY A 360 -2.15 -28.86 -2.87
C GLY A 360 -1.50 -27.47 -2.88
N TYR A 361 -1.16 -26.98 -1.68
CA TYR A 361 -0.45 -25.70 -1.48
C TYR A 361 0.98 -25.76 -2.01
N GLN A 362 1.48 -24.60 -2.41
CA GLN A 362 2.86 -24.40 -2.84
C GLN A 362 3.50 -23.35 -1.94
N LEU A 363 4.33 -23.81 -1.01
CA LEU A 363 5.07 -22.94 -0.08
C LEU A 363 6.56 -23.06 -0.39
N PHE A 364 7.18 -21.93 -0.74
CA PHE A 364 8.58 -21.87 -1.10
C PHE A 364 9.22 -20.58 -0.59
N TYR A 365 10.46 -20.64 -0.13
CA TYR A 365 11.25 -19.45 0.17
C TYR A 365 10.56 -18.47 1.13
N ASN A 366 9.86 -18.95 2.15
CA ASN A 366 9.28 -18.06 3.15
C ASN A 366 10.19 -17.99 4.38
N CYS A 367 10.28 -16.82 5.00
CA CYS A 367 10.89 -16.67 6.31
C CYS A 367 9.78 -16.71 7.37
N VAL A 368 9.81 -17.70 8.26
CA VAL A 368 8.77 -17.88 9.28
C VAL A 368 9.38 -18.16 10.64
N GLU A 369 8.85 -17.54 11.69
CA GLU A 369 9.30 -17.78 13.06
C GLU A 369 8.99 -19.20 13.53
N TYR A 370 7.80 -19.70 13.18
CA TYR A 370 7.30 -21.02 13.56
C TYR A 370 6.38 -21.61 12.48
N GLY A 371 6.17 -22.92 12.52
CA GLY A 371 5.27 -23.66 11.63
C GLY A 371 5.94 -24.12 10.33
N ASN A 372 5.15 -24.29 9.27
CA ASN A 372 5.64 -24.75 7.98
C ASN A 372 5.82 -23.59 7.00
N GLY A 373 7.06 -23.15 6.77
CA GLY A 373 7.38 -22.15 5.74
C GLY A 373 7.40 -22.72 4.32
N GLY A 374 7.46 -24.05 4.18
CA GLY A 374 7.65 -24.75 2.90
C GLY A 374 9.10 -25.04 2.56
N THR A 375 9.38 -25.31 1.28
CA THR A 375 10.72 -25.68 0.79
C THR A 375 11.62 -24.46 0.69
N ASN A 376 12.91 -24.59 1.04
CA ASN A 376 13.90 -23.50 1.04
C ASN A 376 13.52 -22.31 1.94
N SER A 377 12.83 -22.59 3.04
CA SER A 377 12.39 -21.58 4.01
C SER A 377 13.49 -21.25 5.01
N ILE A 378 13.41 -20.04 5.57
CA ILE A 378 14.28 -19.53 6.63
C ILE A 378 13.50 -19.52 7.94
N TYR A 379 14.15 -19.94 9.03
CA TYR A 379 13.59 -19.94 10.37
C TYR A 379 14.43 -19.11 11.36
N GLU A 380 15.46 -18.42 10.86
CA GLU A 380 16.19 -17.41 11.62
C GLU A 380 15.48 -16.06 11.58
N TYR A 381 15.77 -15.22 12.57
CA TYR A 381 15.23 -13.88 12.66
C TYR A 381 15.55 -13.05 11.39
N PRO A 382 14.58 -12.33 10.79
CA PRO A 382 14.80 -11.57 9.55
C PRO A 382 15.77 -10.39 9.68
N ASP A 383 16.20 -10.01 10.89
CA ASP A 383 17.09 -8.86 11.14
C ASP A 383 16.59 -7.54 10.51
N PHE A 384 15.39 -7.11 10.91
CA PHE A 384 14.84 -5.80 10.54
C PHE A 384 15.65 -4.63 11.12
N ILE A 385 15.69 -3.49 10.42
CA ILE A 385 16.46 -2.30 10.85
C ILE A 385 15.90 -1.68 12.15
N SER A 386 14.58 -1.48 12.25
CA SER A 386 13.95 -0.89 13.43
C SER A 386 12.49 -1.36 13.58
N PRO A 387 12.26 -2.63 13.95
CA PRO A 387 10.92 -3.19 14.12
C PRO A 387 10.21 -2.61 15.36
N THR A 388 8.88 -2.75 15.45
CA THR A 388 8.17 -2.48 16.72
C THR A 388 8.59 -3.46 17.81
N LEU A 389 8.44 -3.06 19.07
CA LEU A 389 8.83 -3.87 20.24
C LEU A 389 7.97 -5.13 20.47
N GLY A 390 6.82 -5.23 19.81
CA GLY A 390 5.96 -6.42 19.86
C GLY A 390 4.73 -6.30 18.98
N ALA A 391 3.79 -7.21 19.19
CA ALA A 391 2.59 -7.34 18.37
C ALA A 391 1.39 -6.49 18.82
N GLY A 392 0.46 -6.26 17.89
CA GLY A 392 -0.85 -5.66 18.14
C GLY A 392 -0.85 -4.14 18.34
N LEU A 393 -2.03 -3.62 18.70
CA LEU A 393 -2.38 -2.19 18.68
C LEU A 393 -1.64 -1.32 19.69
N GLN A 394 -0.96 -1.93 20.66
CA GLN A 394 -0.18 -1.23 21.68
C GLN A 394 1.12 -0.61 21.14
N TYR A 395 1.51 -0.98 19.92
CA TYR A 395 2.64 -0.40 19.19
C TYR A 395 2.15 0.15 17.85
N ASP A 396 2.65 1.31 17.43
CA ASP A 396 2.29 1.90 16.13
C ASP A 396 3.15 1.29 15.03
N GLY A 397 2.53 0.54 14.11
CA GLY A 397 3.23 -0.10 12.99
C GLY A 397 3.84 0.89 11.99
N SER A 398 3.32 2.12 11.95
CA SER A 398 3.82 3.17 11.04
C SER A 398 5.12 3.84 11.52
N ASP A 399 5.53 3.60 12.77
CA ASP A 399 6.80 4.10 13.31
C ASP A 399 7.97 3.14 13.06
N ALA A 400 7.70 1.93 12.56
CA ALA A 400 8.71 0.89 12.35
C ALA A 400 9.37 0.97 10.97
N ASN A 401 10.65 0.57 10.93
CA ASN A 401 11.38 0.32 9.69
C ASN A 401 11.56 -1.18 9.49
N TRP A 402 10.72 -1.73 8.61
CA TRP A 402 10.67 -3.15 8.25
C TRP A 402 11.63 -3.53 7.11
N ASN A 403 12.53 -2.63 6.70
CA ASN A 403 13.63 -2.99 5.81
C ASN A 403 14.57 -4.00 6.49
N LEU A 404 15.21 -4.83 5.69
CA LEU A 404 16.20 -5.82 6.13
C LEU A 404 17.56 -5.16 6.33
N SER A 405 18.28 -5.55 7.38
CA SER A 405 19.70 -5.23 7.51
C SER A 405 20.53 -5.95 6.43
N ASP A 406 21.73 -5.44 6.14
CA ASP A 406 22.63 -6.00 5.12
C ASP A 406 23.11 -7.44 5.43
N LEU A 407 22.97 -7.89 6.69
CA LEU A 407 23.36 -9.24 7.13
C LEU A 407 22.15 -10.16 7.33
N SER A 408 20.94 -9.68 7.02
CA SER A 408 19.73 -10.46 7.17
C SER A 408 19.82 -11.79 6.41
N PRO A 409 19.36 -12.91 7.00
CA PRO A 409 19.31 -14.18 6.30
C PRO A 409 18.34 -14.14 5.11
N CYS A 410 17.39 -13.21 5.09
CA CYS A 410 16.39 -13.07 4.03
C CYS A 410 16.91 -12.41 2.74
N VAL A 411 18.10 -11.79 2.78
CA VAL A 411 18.69 -11.09 1.63
C VAL A 411 19.20 -12.09 0.60
N ASN A 412 18.80 -11.98 -0.68
CA ASN A 412 19.19 -12.89 -1.76
C ASN A 412 18.84 -14.38 -1.52
N HIS A 413 17.75 -14.69 -0.82
CA HIS A 413 17.34 -16.07 -0.53
C HIS A 413 15.92 -16.43 -1.01
N GLY A 414 15.25 -15.55 -1.75
CA GLY A 414 13.99 -15.81 -2.43
C GLY A 414 14.13 -16.54 -3.76
N THR A 415 13.07 -16.51 -4.56
CA THR A 415 13.09 -17.05 -5.93
C THR A 415 14.13 -16.36 -6.81
N ALA A 416 14.66 -17.09 -7.80
CA ALA A 416 15.71 -16.57 -8.68
C ALA A 416 15.28 -15.38 -9.55
N ASP A 417 14.01 -15.34 -9.96
CA ASP A 417 13.44 -14.24 -10.75
C ASP A 417 11.93 -14.08 -10.51
N THR A 418 11.31 -13.19 -11.30
CA THR A 418 9.85 -12.91 -11.27
C THR A 418 9.05 -13.79 -12.23
N THR A 419 9.70 -14.72 -12.95
CA THR A 419 9.07 -15.54 -13.99
C THR A 419 7.94 -16.38 -13.40
N GLY A 420 6.74 -16.23 -13.95
CA GLY A 420 5.55 -16.98 -13.51
C GLY A 420 4.90 -16.48 -12.21
N LEU A 421 5.47 -15.45 -11.56
CA LEU A 421 4.89 -14.82 -10.37
C LEU A 421 3.90 -13.69 -10.72
N TYR A 422 4.03 -13.10 -11.93
CA TYR A 422 3.18 -11.98 -12.38
C TYR A 422 3.24 -10.74 -11.46
N ILE A 423 4.39 -10.52 -10.84
CA ILE A 423 4.73 -9.36 -9.99
C ILE A 423 5.58 -8.35 -10.78
N PRO A 424 5.62 -7.07 -10.40
CA PRO A 424 6.44 -6.07 -11.07
C PRO A 424 7.94 -6.33 -10.86
N ALA A 425 8.76 -5.66 -11.66
CA ALA A 425 10.22 -5.70 -11.55
C ALA A 425 10.77 -4.90 -10.35
N THR A 426 9.90 -4.38 -9.48
CA THR A 426 10.27 -3.56 -8.34
C THR A 426 9.62 -4.02 -7.03
N ASP A 427 10.19 -3.60 -5.90
CA ASP A 427 9.70 -3.80 -4.55
C ASP A 427 8.70 -2.69 -4.13
N ILE A 428 8.36 -2.62 -2.84
CA ILE A 428 7.43 -1.60 -2.31
C ILE A 428 7.98 -0.17 -2.39
N ASP A 429 9.32 0.00 -2.33
CA ASP A 429 10.02 1.28 -2.38
C ASP A 429 10.46 1.64 -3.82
N ASP A 430 9.90 0.96 -4.82
CA ASP A 430 10.23 1.07 -6.24
C ASP A 430 11.70 0.71 -6.60
N ASN A 431 12.42 -0.01 -5.72
CA ASN A 431 13.75 -0.55 -6.00
C ASN A 431 13.66 -1.80 -6.91
N PRO A 432 14.67 -2.09 -7.75
CA PRO A 432 14.68 -3.31 -8.56
C PRO A 432 14.59 -4.59 -7.71
N ARG A 433 13.74 -5.53 -8.12
CA ARG A 433 13.45 -6.82 -7.45
C ARG A 433 14.62 -7.78 -7.32
N ILE A 434 15.71 -7.53 -8.06
CA ILE A 434 16.91 -8.35 -8.02
C ILE A 434 18.09 -7.39 -8.07
N VAL A 435 18.65 -7.10 -6.90
CA VAL A 435 19.88 -6.32 -6.77
C VAL A 435 21.10 -7.24 -6.77
N GLY A 436 20.98 -8.39 -6.10
CA GLY A 436 22.02 -9.42 -6.05
C GLY A 436 21.75 -10.61 -6.99
N THR A 437 21.51 -11.79 -6.42
CA THR A 437 21.39 -13.07 -7.14
C THR A 437 19.96 -13.56 -7.29
N SER A 438 19.06 -13.12 -6.44
CA SER A 438 17.67 -13.58 -6.33
C SER A 438 16.84 -12.49 -5.64
N ILE A 439 15.53 -12.69 -5.59
CA ILE A 439 14.59 -11.81 -4.90
C ILE A 439 14.81 -11.90 -3.38
N GLU A 440 14.62 -10.81 -2.66
CA GLU A 440 14.60 -10.79 -1.19
C GLU A 440 13.33 -11.48 -0.65
N MET A 441 13.39 -12.17 0.50
CA MET A 441 12.15 -12.51 1.20
C MET A 441 11.58 -11.24 1.84
N GLY A 442 10.27 -11.01 1.72
CA GLY A 442 9.57 -9.83 2.22
C GLY A 442 9.26 -8.81 1.14
N ALA A 443 8.74 -7.65 1.58
CA ALA A 443 8.27 -6.57 0.71
C ALA A 443 9.36 -5.61 0.20
N PHE A 444 10.56 -5.67 0.80
CA PHE A 444 11.67 -4.73 0.56
C PHE A 444 12.90 -5.48 0.01
N GLU A 445 13.58 -4.85 -0.94
CA GLU A 445 14.86 -5.30 -1.48
C GLU A 445 16.01 -4.54 -0.81
N ASN A 446 17.11 -5.24 -0.50
CA ASN A 446 18.26 -4.60 0.10
C ASN A 446 19.20 -4.08 -1.01
N ILE A 447 19.17 -2.76 -1.24
CA ILE A 447 19.97 -2.11 -2.28
C ILE A 447 21.49 -2.06 -1.99
N ASN A 448 21.90 -2.37 -0.76
CA ASN A 448 23.30 -2.34 -0.35
C ASN A 448 24.04 -3.63 -0.70
N VAL A 449 23.37 -4.78 -0.78
CA VAL A 449 24.00 -6.09 -0.98
C VAL A 449 24.19 -6.42 -2.48
N ILE A 450 25.36 -6.01 -2.96
CA ILE A 450 26.05 -6.24 -4.24
C ILE A 450 26.54 -7.66 -4.60
N THR A 451 25.83 -8.57 -5.28
CA THR A 451 26.47 -9.82 -5.80
C THR A 451 26.73 -9.87 -7.30
N ASN A 452 26.17 -8.94 -8.09
CA ASN A 452 26.36 -8.86 -9.54
C ASN A 452 26.82 -7.48 -10.03
N ILE A 453 27.75 -7.43 -10.99
CA ILE A 453 28.18 -6.18 -11.63
C ILE A 453 27.08 -5.75 -12.60
N ALA A 454 26.19 -4.84 -12.19
CA ALA A 454 25.27 -4.20 -13.12
C ALA A 454 26.07 -3.41 -14.16
N ALA A 455 25.92 -3.74 -15.44
CA ALA A 455 26.46 -2.97 -16.55
C ALA A 455 25.66 -1.67 -16.70
N ASN A 456 26.05 -0.61 -15.99
CA ASN A 456 25.44 0.70 -16.17
C ASN A 456 26.12 1.48 -17.30
N SER A 457 25.31 2.19 -18.09
CA SER A 457 25.62 2.83 -19.38
C SER A 457 26.49 4.10 -19.33
N LYS A 458 27.13 4.39 -18.19
CA LYS A 458 28.06 5.53 -18.00
C LYS A 458 29.32 5.14 -17.25
N GLU A 459 29.86 3.94 -17.48
CA GLU A 459 31.21 3.65 -17.00
C GLU A 459 32.20 4.63 -17.66
N THR A 460 32.77 5.54 -16.87
CA THR A 460 33.97 6.25 -17.30
C THR A 460 35.15 5.31 -17.12
N GLU A 461 35.94 5.09 -18.18
CA GLU A 461 37.14 4.23 -18.12
C GLU A 461 38.18 4.72 -17.11
N SER A 462 38.05 5.96 -16.59
CA SER A 462 38.97 6.61 -15.66
C SER A 462 38.76 6.30 -14.18
N SER A 463 37.61 5.75 -13.77
CA SER A 463 37.34 5.38 -12.38
C SER A 463 37.54 3.87 -12.17
N GLY A 464 38.18 3.47 -11.08
CA GLY A 464 38.44 2.05 -10.83
C GLY A 464 39.41 1.79 -9.68
N VAL A 465 39.97 0.59 -9.67
CA VAL A 465 40.91 0.14 -8.63
C VAL A 465 42.16 -0.49 -9.23
N TYR A 466 43.29 -0.30 -8.57
CA TYR A 466 44.59 -0.87 -8.94
C TYR A 466 45.45 -1.17 -7.69
N PRO A 467 46.30 -2.20 -7.69
CA PRO A 467 46.40 -3.24 -8.71
C PRO A 467 45.22 -4.23 -8.61
N ASN A 468 44.84 -4.79 -9.75
CA ASN A 468 43.82 -5.83 -9.85
C ASN A 468 44.29 -6.92 -10.83
N PRO A 469 44.69 -8.12 -10.37
CA PRO A 469 44.67 -8.58 -8.98
C PRO A 469 45.61 -7.80 -8.04
N GLY A 470 45.25 -7.66 -6.76
CA GLY A 470 46.01 -6.96 -5.73
C GLY A 470 46.35 -7.83 -4.51
N ARG A 471 47.21 -7.31 -3.62
CA ARG A 471 47.66 -8.00 -2.39
C ARG A 471 47.19 -7.28 -1.12
N SER A 472 48.10 -6.65 -0.38
CA SER A 472 47.81 -5.91 0.85
C SER A 472 47.47 -4.43 0.62
N ARG A 473 47.59 -3.93 -0.61
CA ARG A 473 47.27 -2.54 -0.94
C ARG A 473 46.30 -2.46 -2.11
N LEU A 474 45.35 -1.53 -1.99
CA LEU A 474 44.36 -1.20 -2.98
C LEU A 474 44.32 0.30 -3.15
N THR A 475 44.55 0.79 -4.36
CA THR A 475 44.35 2.19 -4.72
C THR A 475 43.05 2.31 -5.50
N VAL A 476 42.21 3.24 -5.07
CA VAL A 476 40.93 3.59 -5.69
C VAL A 476 41.10 4.93 -6.39
N TYR A 477 40.65 5.03 -7.64
CA TYR A 477 40.70 6.26 -8.43
C TYR A 477 39.29 6.64 -8.87
N SER A 478 39.00 7.93 -8.84
CA SER A 478 37.77 8.49 -9.40
C SER A 478 38.09 9.74 -10.21
N ASP A 479 37.30 9.95 -11.27
CA ASP A 479 37.27 11.20 -12.03
C ASP A 479 36.64 12.38 -11.27
N SER A 480 36.02 12.11 -10.13
CA SER A 480 35.29 13.09 -9.33
C SER A 480 35.86 13.22 -7.91
N GLN A 481 35.93 14.45 -7.43
CA GLN A 481 36.24 14.74 -6.02
C GLN A 481 35.06 14.37 -5.11
N ASN A 482 35.35 14.17 -3.82
CA ASN A 482 34.37 13.76 -2.80
C ASN A 482 33.64 12.46 -3.17
N SER A 483 34.40 11.47 -3.60
CA SER A 483 33.85 10.18 -3.99
C SER A 483 33.74 9.22 -2.81
N ARG A 484 32.79 8.29 -2.88
CA ARG A 484 32.60 7.20 -1.90
C ARG A 484 32.94 5.87 -2.54
N PHE A 485 33.75 5.06 -1.85
CA PHE A 485 34.15 3.71 -2.25
C PHE A 485 33.56 2.68 -1.28
N GLN A 486 32.97 1.63 -1.84
CA GLN A 486 32.47 0.47 -1.11
C GLN A 486 33.06 -0.82 -1.71
N LEU A 487 33.46 -1.76 -0.85
CA LEU A 487 34.00 -3.07 -1.21
C LEU A 487 33.16 -4.16 -0.54
N PHE A 488 32.76 -5.17 -1.33
CA PHE A 488 31.90 -6.28 -0.95
C PHE A 488 32.62 -7.61 -1.19
N ASP A 489 32.38 -8.60 -0.34
CA ASP A 489 32.94 -9.94 -0.53
C ASP A 489 32.19 -10.76 -1.59
N GLY A 490 32.60 -12.03 -1.79
CA GLY A 490 32.01 -12.92 -2.79
C GLY A 490 30.56 -13.33 -2.52
N SER A 491 30.04 -13.07 -1.32
CA SER A 491 28.61 -13.20 -0.95
C SER A 491 27.85 -11.87 -1.08
N GLY A 492 28.52 -10.79 -1.45
CA GLY A 492 27.94 -9.46 -1.61
C GLY A 492 27.83 -8.65 -0.33
N SER A 493 28.36 -9.15 0.80
CA SER A 493 28.36 -8.43 2.08
C SER A 493 29.40 -7.31 2.06
N LEU A 494 29.04 -6.12 2.56
CA LEU A 494 29.94 -4.97 2.64
C LEU A 494 31.08 -5.25 3.64
N VAL A 495 32.32 -5.21 3.18
CA VAL A 495 33.51 -5.42 4.01
C VAL A 495 34.29 -4.13 4.29
N MET A 496 34.07 -3.09 3.48
CA MET A 496 34.76 -1.80 3.65
C MET A 496 34.03 -0.66 2.96
N GLU A 497 33.95 0.49 3.64
CA GLU A 497 33.51 1.76 3.06
C GLU A 497 34.49 2.89 3.40
N LYS A 498 34.75 3.77 2.43
CA LYS A 498 35.60 4.97 2.57
C LYS A 498 35.07 6.13 1.74
N ILE A 499 35.13 7.33 2.29
CA ILE A 499 34.94 8.59 1.54
C ILE A 499 36.33 9.18 1.28
N PHE A 500 36.57 9.65 0.05
CA PHE A 500 37.84 10.28 -0.32
C PHE A 500 37.59 11.63 -1.02
N PRO A 501 38.08 12.74 -0.42
CA PRO A 501 37.88 14.09 -0.97
C PRO A 501 38.60 14.33 -2.31
N GLY A 502 39.74 13.68 -2.52
CA GLY A 502 40.52 13.78 -3.76
C GLY A 502 40.05 12.80 -4.83
N ASN A 503 40.86 12.65 -5.88
CA ASN A 503 40.61 11.73 -6.99
C ASN A 503 41.26 10.34 -6.79
N GLU A 504 42.02 10.17 -5.71
CA GLU A 504 42.73 8.94 -5.40
C GLU A 504 42.68 8.65 -3.89
N LEU A 505 42.52 7.37 -3.54
CA LEU A 505 42.58 6.86 -2.17
C LEU A 505 43.41 5.59 -2.11
N ASN A 506 44.42 5.57 -1.25
CA ASN A 506 45.23 4.38 -0.97
C ASN A 506 44.73 3.69 0.30
N ILE A 507 44.46 2.39 0.21
CA ILE A 507 43.83 1.57 1.25
C ILE A 507 44.73 0.37 1.57
N ASP A 508 44.96 0.13 2.87
CA ASP A 508 45.50 -1.15 3.35
C ASP A 508 44.36 -2.16 3.49
N VAL A 509 44.46 -3.24 2.73
CA VAL A 509 43.49 -4.33 2.65
C VAL A 509 44.10 -5.64 3.14
N GLY A 510 45.25 -5.59 3.84
CA GLY A 510 46.02 -6.75 4.29
C GLY A 510 45.23 -7.77 5.11
N THR A 511 44.25 -7.32 5.90
CA THR A 511 43.41 -8.16 6.76
C THR A 511 42.33 -8.96 6.01
N LEU A 512 41.99 -8.57 4.77
CA LEU A 512 41.01 -9.29 3.96
C LEU A 512 41.55 -10.68 3.55
N LYS A 513 40.69 -11.69 3.41
CA LYS A 513 41.13 -13.00 2.91
C LYS A 513 41.39 -12.93 1.40
N ALA A 514 42.21 -13.83 0.86
CA ALA A 514 42.32 -13.97 -0.59
C ALA A 514 40.94 -14.38 -1.16
N GLY A 515 40.53 -13.77 -2.27
CA GLY A 515 39.18 -13.93 -2.78
C GLY A 515 38.78 -12.95 -3.87
N THR A 516 37.59 -13.15 -4.41
CA THR A 516 36.93 -12.18 -5.29
C THR A 516 36.11 -11.22 -4.46
N TYR A 517 36.28 -9.94 -4.75
CA TYR A 517 35.51 -8.85 -4.17
C TYR A 517 34.82 -8.07 -5.30
N LEU A 518 33.68 -7.47 -4.98
CA LEU A 518 33.00 -6.51 -5.83
C LEU A 518 33.16 -5.11 -5.23
N TYR A 519 33.25 -4.08 -6.05
CA TYR A 519 33.36 -2.71 -5.55
C TYR A 519 32.43 -1.75 -6.28
N ARG A 520 32.07 -0.66 -5.60
CA ARG A 520 31.36 0.49 -6.17
C ARG A 520 32.08 1.80 -5.81
N ILE A 521 32.08 2.73 -6.75
CA ILE A 521 32.53 4.10 -6.56
C ILE A 521 31.35 5.02 -6.89
N PHE A 522 30.98 5.90 -5.96
CA PHE A 522 29.95 6.92 -6.12
C PHE A 522 30.59 8.29 -6.26
N SER A 523 30.03 9.11 -7.15
CA SER A 523 30.38 10.53 -7.28
C SER A 523 29.15 11.38 -6.98
N GLU A 524 29.29 12.32 -6.03
CA GLU A 524 28.24 13.30 -5.73
C GLU A 524 27.91 14.20 -6.93
N SER A 525 28.84 14.33 -7.88
CA SER A 525 28.67 15.16 -9.08
C SER A 525 27.69 14.57 -10.11
N TYR A 526 27.40 13.26 -10.02
CA TYR A 526 26.61 12.53 -11.01
C TYR A 526 25.32 11.91 -10.48
N GLY A 527 25.00 12.06 -9.18
CA GLY A 527 23.79 11.50 -8.56
C GLY A 527 23.60 9.99 -8.76
N SER A 528 24.66 9.24 -9.10
CA SER A 528 24.62 7.83 -9.52
C SER A 528 26.00 7.14 -9.38
N ASN A 529 26.04 5.81 -9.58
CA ASN A 529 27.28 5.00 -9.55
C ASN A 529 28.27 5.47 -10.64
N ALA A 530 29.47 5.89 -10.24
CA ALA A 530 30.55 6.26 -11.16
C ALA A 530 31.26 5.02 -11.74
N LYS A 531 31.43 3.96 -10.95
CA LYS A 531 31.97 2.67 -11.40
C LYS A 531 31.51 1.53 -10.52
N THR A 532 31.22 0.39 -11.12
CA THR A 532 31.15 -0.91 -10.44
C THR A 532 32.19 -1.84 -11.06
N GLY A 533 32.72 -2.79 -10.28
CA GLY A 533 33.73 -3.70 -10.81
C GLY A 533 34.12 -4.80 -9.86
N LYS A 534 35.00 -5.69 -10.33
CA LYS A 534 35.56 -6.78 -9.55
C LYS A 534 37.00 -6.46 -9.16
N TRP A 535 37.38 -6.75 -7.93
CA TRP A 535 38.78 -6.77 -7.48
C TRP A 535 39.16 -8.17 -6.98
N ILE A 536 40.30 -8.70 -7.40
CA ILE A 536 40.78 -10.01 -6.98
C ILE A 536 41.92 -9.80 -5.98
N LYS A 537 41.73 -10.24 -4.73
CA LYS A 537 42.82 -10.33 -3.77
C LYS A 537 43.54 -11.66 -3.91
N ILE A 538 44.83 -11.59 -4.24
CA ILE A 538 45.78 -12.70 -4.18
C ILE A 538 46.62 -12.61 -2.89
N PHE A 539 47.24 -13.74 -2.51
CA PHE A 539 48.00 -13.92 -1.27
C PHE A 539 48.90 -12.75 -0.85
#